data_AF-A0A2D9CGQ9-F1
#
_entry.id   AF-A0A2D9CGQ9-F1
#
_cell.length_a   1.000
_cell.length_b   1.000
_cell.length_c   1.000
_cell.angle_alpha   90.00
_cell.angle_beta   90.00
_cell.angle_gamma   90.00
#
_symmetry.space_group_name_H-M   'P 1'
#
loop_
_entity.id
_entity.type
_entity.pdbx_description
1 polymer ?
#
loop_
_entity_poly.entity_id
_entity_poly.type
_entity_poly.pdbx_seq_one_letter_code
_entity_poly.pdbx_strand_id
1 'polypeptide(L)'
;MASLDEVQQIMDQSNPAKALERLDVVKIAISGLTPRELKVVKMHQIDGDDFPKIAKEIGVSRQRTHQIYLKALIKMRQRLYVKGFMKKDINNSWHREREFSITNKGREIFSDW
;
A
#
# COMPACT_ATOMS: atom_id res chain seq x y z
N MET A 1 -4.14 -35.06 -0.01
CA MET A 1 -2.72 -34.82 0.33
C MET A 1 -2.46 -33.36 0.03
N ALA A 2 -2.20 -32.54 1.05
CA ALA A 2 -1.80 -31.14 0.82
C ALA A 2 -0.50 -31.17 0.00
N SER A 3 -0.39 -30.32 -1.02
CA SER A 3 0.83 -30.25 -1.83
C SER A 3 1.97 -29.71 -0.95
N LEU A 4 3.22 -30.08 -1.25
CA LEU A 4 4.39 -29.51 -0.57
C LEU A 4 4.40 -27.97 -0.63
N ASP A 5 3.83 -27.39 -1.68
CA ASP A 5 3.65 -25.94 -1.83
C ASP A 5 2.63 -25.35 -0.85
N GLU A 6 1.53 -26.04 -0.56
CA GLU A 6 0.54 -25.61 0.44
C GLU A 6 1.12 -25.66 1.86
N VAL A 7 1.91 -26.68 2.19
CA VAL A 7 2.58 -26.81 3.49
C VAL A 7 3.65 -25.72 3.65
N GLN A 8 4.39 -25.42 2.59
CA GLN A 8 5.38 -24.34 2.57
C GLN A 8 4.73 -22.95 2.73
N GLN A 9 3.60 -22.69 2.06
CA GLN A 9 2.85 -21.44 2.22
C GLN A 9 2.34 -21.24 3.65
N ILE A 10 1.82 -22.29 4.30
CA ILE A 10 1.37 -22.21 5.70
C ILE A 10 2.55 -21.91 6.64
N MET A 11 3.71 -22.52 6.41
CA MET A 11 4.92 -22.25 7.21
C MET A 11 5.47 -20.84 6.98
N ASP A 12 5.43 -20.33 5.76
CA ASP A 12 5.85 -18.97 5.43
C ASP A 12 4.91 -17.89 5.98
N GLN A 13 3.60 -18.16 6.01
CA GLN A 13 2.61 -17.31 6.71
C GLN A 13 2.79 -17.33 8.24
N SER A 14 3.31 -18.43 8.77
CA SER A 14 3.58 -18.62 10.21
C SER A 14 4.95 -18.08 10.65
N ASN A 15 5.73 -17.44 9.76
CA ASN A 15 7.05 -16.90 10.09
C ASN A 15 6.92 -15.49 10.74
N PRO A 16 7.12 -15.37 12.06
CA PRO A 16 6.97 -14.09 12.76
C PRO A 16 7.97 -13.03 12.30
N ALA A 17 9.16 -13.42 11.80
CA ALA A 17 10.14 -12.47 11.29
C ALA A 17 9.64 -11.77 10.01
N LYS A 18 9.05 -12.51 9.08
CA LYS A 18 8.44 -11.94 7.86
C LYS A 18 7.25 -11.04 8.21
N ALA A 19 6.45 -11.41 9.21
CA ALA A 19 5.35 -10.57 9.68
C ALA A 19 5.84 -9.22 10.25
N LEU A 20 6.94 -9.22 11.03
CA LEU A 20 7.54 -7.99 11.55
C LEU A 20 8.10 -7.11 10.42
N GLU A 21 8.80 -7.69 9.46
CA GLU A 21 9.31 -6.95 8.29
C GLU A 21 8.18 -6.30 7.49
N ARG A 22 7.06 -7.01 7.29
CA ARG A 22 5.86 -6.47 6.64
C ARG A 22 5.30 -5.27 7.40
N LEU A 23 5.17 -5.37 8.73
CA LEU A 23 4.71 -4.27 9.56
C LEU A 23 5.62 -3.05 9.44
N ASP A 24 6.93 -3.25 9.39
CA ASP A 24 7.89 -2.15 9.24
C ASP A 24 7.82 -1.50 7.86
N VAL A 25 7.58 -2.27 6.80
CA VAL A 25 7.34 -1.74 5.45
C VAL A 25 6.04 -0.92 5.40
N VAL A 26 4.98 -1.38 6.05
CA VAL A 26 3.73 -0.62 6.16
C VAL A 26 3.94 0.68 6.94
N LYS A 27 4.64 0.62 8.09
CA LYS A 27 5.00 1.83 8.86
C LYS A 27 5.78 2.83 8.02
N ILE A 28 6.76 2.34 7.24
CA ILE A 28 7.51 3.17 6.30
C ILE A 28 6.58 3.86 5.31
N ALA A 29 5.67 3.10 4.68
CA ALA A 29 4.74 3.63 3.68
C ALA A 29 3.85 4.74 4.27
N ILE A 30 3.29 4.54 5.47
CA ILE A 30 2.34 5.48 6.08
C ILE A 30 3.01 6.64 6.83
N SER A 31 4.31 6.54 7.15
CA SER A 31 5.05 7.53 7.97
C SER A 31 5.03 8.98 7.46
N GLY A 32 4.66 9.21 6.19
CA GLY A 32 4.55 10.56 5.61
C GLY A 32 3.16 11.07 5.39
N LEU A 33 2.16 10.31 5.80
CA LEU A 33 0.78 10.71 5.67
C LEU A 33 0.44 11.68 6.79
N THR A 34 -0.25 12.76 6.43
CA THR A 34 -0.93 13.59 7.42
C THR A 34 -2.01 12.77 8.12
N PRO A 35 -2.48 13.15 9.33
CA PRO A 35 -3.57 12.46 10.00
C PRO A 35 -4.82 12.32 9.12
N ARG A 36 -5.08 13.33 8.29
CA ARG A 36 -6.21 13.33 7.35
C ARG A 36 -6.03 12.32 6.21
N GLU A 37 -4.85 12.26 5.61
CA GLU A 37 -4.53 11.28 4.57
C GLU A 37 -4.57 9.86 5.12
N LEU A 38 -4.02 9.64 6.32
CA LEU A 38 -4.03 8.35 7.00
C LEU A 38 -5.46 7.88 7.30
N LYS A 39 -6.33 8.77 7.80
CA LYS A 39 -7.75 8.46 8.05
C LYS A 39 -8.45 8.00 6.76
N VAL A 40 -8.25 8.72 5.65
CA VAL A 40 -8.86 8.36 4.36
C VAL A 40 -8.35 7.00 3.85
N VAL A 41 -7.04 6.74 3.94
CA VAL A 41 -6.47 5.45 3.53
C VAL A 41 -7.00 4.32 4.38
N LYS A 42 -7.07 4.49 5.71
CA LYS A 42 -7.61 3.49 6.63
C LYS A 42 -9.07 3.16 6.28
N MET A 43 -9.93 4.17 6.19
CA MET A 43 -11.35 3.94 5.92
C MET A 43 -11.57 3.23 4.59
N HIS A 44 -10.81 3.59 3.55
CA HIS A 44 -10.99 2.98 2.24
C HIS A 44 -10.36 1.57 2.13
N GLN A 45 -9.12 1.41 2.58
CA GLN A 45 -8.33 0.19 2.34
C GLN A 45 -8.52 -0.89 3.40
N ILE A 46 -8.83 -0.48 4.65
CA ILE A 46 -8.98 -1.40 5.78
C ILE A 46 -10.46 -1.60 6.09
N ASP A 47 -11.23 -0.51 6.19
CA ASP A 47 -12.64 -0.58 6.60
C ASP A 47 -13.57 -0.83 5.39
N GLY A 48 -13.08 -0.72 4.15
CA GLY A 48 -13.84 -0.98 2.92
C GLY A 48 -14.87 0.10 2.57
N ASP A 49 -14.77 1.29 3.17
CA ASP A 49 -15.72 2.37 2.96
C ASP A 49 -15.59 3.02 1.57
N ASP A 50 -16.73 3.43 1.01
CA ASP A 50 -16.76 4.16 -0.26
C ASP A 50 -16.44 5.66 -0.08
N PHE A 51 -16.02 6.32 -1.17
CA PHE A 51 -15.69 7.74 -1.12
C PHE A 51 -16.84 8.64 -0.67
N PRO A 52 -18.11 8.41 -1.02
CA PRO A 52 -19.25 9.13 -0.44
C PRO A 52 -19.33 9.05 1.10
N LYS A 53 -19.17 7.87 1.70
CA LYS A 53 -19.21 7.71 3.15
C LYS A 53 -18.03 8.40 3.82
N ILE A 54 -16.83 8.21 3.28
CA ILE A 54 -15.61 8.86 3.78
C ILE A 54 -15.75 10.39 3.69
N ALA A 55 -16.28 10.91 2.59
CA ALA A 55 -16.48 12.34 2.37
C ALA A 55 -17.35 13.00 3.45
N LYS A 56 -18.44 12.32 3.85
CA LYS A 56 -19.30 12.76 4.96
C LYS A 56 -18.52 12.81 6.28
N GLU A 57 -17.76 11.76 6.56
CA GLU A 57 -16.98 11.63 7.81
C GLU A 57 -15.86 12.68 7.94
N ILE A 58 -15.22 13.08 6.84
CA ILE A 58 -14.10 14.03 6.86
C ILE A 58 -14.49 15.47 6.50
N GLY A 59 -15.78 15.72 6.23
CA GLY A 59 -16.34 17.04 5.92
C GLY A 59 -15.85 17.66 4.61
N VAL A 60 -15.68 16.89 3.53
CA VAL A 60 -15.40 17.45 2.19
C VAL A 60 -16.21 16.76 1.10
N SER A 61 -16.10 17.23 -0.15
CA SER A 61 -16.74 16.58 -1.28
C SER A 61 -16.14 15.19 -1.58
N ARG A 62 -16.93 14.33 -2.24
CA ARG A 62 -16.47 13.05 -2.78
C ARG A 62 -15.20 13.19 -3.62
N GLN A 63 -15.20 14.18 -4.52
CA GLN A 63 -14.05 14.43 -5.39
C GLN A 63 -12.80 14.83 -4.60
N ARG A 64 -12.96 15.67 -3.57
CA ARG A 64 -11.85 16.07 -2.72
C ARG A 64 -11.31 14.90 -1.90
N THR A 65 -12.19 14.02 -1.42
CA THR A 65 -11.81 12.77 -0.74
C THR A 65 -10.97 11.87 -1.65
N HIS A 66 -11.41 11.67 -2.89
CA HIS A 66 -10.67 10.91 -3.89
C HIS A 66 -9.29 11.52 -4.17
N GLN A 67 -9.18 12.85 -4.31
CA GLN A 67 -7.88 13.52 -4.47
C GLN A 67 -6.95 13.33 -3.26
N ILE A 68 -7.50 13.39 -2.03
CA ILE A 68 -6.72 13.13 -0.80
C ILE A 68 -6.20 11.69 -0.82
N TYR A 69 -7.04 10.74 -1.19
CA TYR A 69 -6.66 9.33 -1.30
C TYR A 69 -5.54 9.12 -2.32
N LEU A 70 -5.67 9.64 -3.54
CA LEU A 70 -4.63 9.53 -4.57
C LEU A 70 -3.31 10.17 -4.13
N LYS A 71 -3.38 11.35 -3.50
CA LYS A 71 -2.19 12.02 -2.95
C LYS A 71 -1.51 11.16 -1.88
N ALA A 72 -2.28 10.50 -1.01
CA ALA A 72 -1.76 9.59 0.00
C ALA A 72 -1.05 8.39 -0.65
N LEU A 73 -1.66 7.76 -1.66
CA LEU A 73 -1.04 6.65 -2.39
C LEU A 73 0.27 7.05 -3.06
N ILE A 74 0.34 8.23 -3.68
CA ILE A 74 1.58 8.74 -4.29
C ILE A 74 2.68 8.88 -3.23
N LYS A 75 2.37 9.47 -2.07
CA LYS A 75 3.32 9.62 -0.96
C LYS A 75 3.82 8.27 -0.44
N MET A 76 2.91 7.29 -0.28
CA MET A 76 3.26 5.93 0.14
C MET A 76 4.24 5.28 -0.86
N ARG A 77 3.92 5.34 -2.16
CA ARG A 77 4.79 4.79 -3.22
C ARG A 77 6.16 5.45 -3.27
N GLN A 78 6.22 6.78 -3.16
CA GLN A 78 7.49 7.51 -3.14
C GLN A 78 8.38 7.07 -1.98
N ARG A 79 7.81 6.82 -0.80
CA ARG A 79 8.59 6.32 0.35
C ARG A 79 9.08 4.91 0.14
N LEU A 80 8.24 4.03 -0.39
CA LEU A 80 8.62 2.67 -0.74
C LEU A 80 9.71 2.65 -1.83
N TYR A 81 9.67 3.58 -2.79
CA TYR A 81 10.72 3.78 -3.77
C TYR A 81 12.04 4.18 -3.13
N VAL A 82 12.04 5.21 -2.27
CA VAL A 82 13.26 5.67 -1.56
C VAL A 82 13.89 4.54 -0.72
N LYS A 83 13.07 3.61 -0.19
CA LYS A 83 13.54 2.47 0.60
C LYS A 83 13.87 1.22 -0.23
N GLY A 84 13.76 1.32 -1.56
CA GLY A 84 14.14 0.27 -2.50
C GLY A 84 13.11 -0.85 -2.67
N PHE A 85 11.88 -0.68 -2.18
CA PHE A 85 10.79 -1.65 -2.37
C PHE A 85 10.10 -1.46 -3.73
N MET A 86 10.11 -0.25 -4.28
CA MET A 86 9.61 0.06 -5.62
C MET A 86 10.70 0.65 -6.51
N LYS A 87 10.56 0.50 -7.83
CA LYS A 87 11.42 1.14 -8.84
C LYS A 87 10.56 1.96 -9.78
N LYS A 88 11.16 3.02 -10.35
CA LYS A 88 10.48 3.86 -11.32
C LYS A 88 10.30 3.11 -12.64
N ASP A 89 9.09 3.12 -13.20
CA ASP A 89 8.85 2.55 -14.54
C ASP A 89 8.99 3.65 -15.58
N ILE A 90 10.03 3.54 -16.42
CA ILE A 90 10.45 4.58 -17.38
C ILE A 90 9.68 4.44 -18.70
N ASN A 91 9.00 3.31 -18.92
CA ASN A 91 8.36 2.99 -20.20
C ASN A 91 6.89 3.45 -20.32
N ASN A 92 6.33 4.13 -19.30
CA ASN A 92 4.91 4.47 -19.25
C ASN A 92 4.67 6.00 -19.29
N SER A 93 5.04 6.63 -20.42
CA SER A 93 5.22 8.08 -20.55
C SER A 93 3.93 8.93 -20.58
N TRP A 94 2.74 8.33 -20.53
CA TRP A 94 1.47 9.06 -20.67
C TRP A 94 0.74 9.34 -19.35
N HIS A 95 1.12 8.72 -18.23
CA HIS A 95 0.50 8.95 -16.93
C HIS A 95 1.54 9.00 -15.79
N ARG A 96 1.96 10.22 -15.39
CA ARG A 96 2.94 10.48 -14.30
C ARG A 96 2.59 9.84 -12.94
N GLU A 97 1.37 9.36 -12.76
CA GLU A 97 0.89 8.74 -11.51
C GLU A 97 1.07 7.21 -11.46
N ARG A 98 1.53 6.57 -12.54
CA ARG A 98 1.67 5.10 -12.67
C ARG A 98 3.12 4.60 -12.81
N GLU A 99 4.12 5.43 -12.53
CA GLU A 99 5.53 5.09 -12.77
C GLU A 99 6.20 4.31 -11.62
N PHE A 100 5.52 3.37 -10.96
CA PHE A 100 6.19 2.52 -9.96
C PHE A 100 5.86 1.06 -10.17
N SER A 101 6.88 0.23 -10.33
CA SER A 101 6.78 -1.22 -10.31
C SER A 101 7.45 -1.79 -9.06
N ILE A 102 6.95 -2.92 -8.58
CA ILE A 102 7.49 -3.60 -7.40
C ILE A 102 8.83 -4.25 -7.77
N THR A 103 9.86 -4.02 -6.93
CA THR A 103 11.18 -4.66 -7.06
C THR A 103 11.14 -6.12 -6.57
N ASN A 104 12.19 -6.92 -6.78
CA ASN A 104 12.25 -8.27 -6.21
C ASN A 104 12.16 -8.25 -4.67
N LYS A 105 12.90 -7.33 -4.03
CA LYS A 105 12.80 -7.04 -2.60
C LYS A 105 11.37 -6.66 -2.16
N GLY A 106 10.67 -5.89 -2.97
CA GLY A 106 9.26 -5.59 -2.73
C GLY A 106 8.37 -6.83 -2.89
N ARG A 107 8.61 -7.66 -3.90
CA ARG A 107 7.82 -8.88 -4.14
C ARG A 107 7.98 -9.87 -3.01
N GLU A 108 9.18 -10.08 -2.48
CA GLU A 108 9.42 -10.96 -1.32
C GLU A 108 8.58 -10.58 -0.09
N ILE A 109 8.18 -9.30 0.00
CA ILE A 109 7.38 -8.77 1.11
C ILE A 109 5.89 -8.78 0.78
N PHE A 110 5.52 -8.53 -0.47
CA PHE A 110 4.15 -8.36 -0.94
C PHE A 110 3.57 -9.56 -1.73
N SER A 111 4.32 -10.65 -1.95
CA SER A 111 3.92 -11.78 -2.80
C SER A 111 2.73 -12.59 -2.30
N ASP A 112 2.39 -12.44 -1.02
CA ASP A 112 1.40 -13.28 -0.33
C ASP A 112 0.10 -12.51 0.01
N TRP A 113 -0.19 -11.42 -0.72
CA TRP A 113 -1.37 -10.57 -0.55
C TRP A 113 -2.35 -10.70 -1.72
#